data_AF-A0A538GFT3-F1
#
_entry.id   AF-A0A538GFT3-F1
#
_cell.length_a   1.000
_cell.length_b   1.000
_cell.length_c   1.000
_cell.angle_alpha   90.00
_cell.angle_beta   90.00
_cell.angle_gamma   90.00
#
_symmetry.space_group_name_H-M   'P 1'
#
loop_
_entity.id
_entity.type
_entity.pdbx_description
1 polymer ?
#
loop_
_entity_poly.entity_id
_entity_poly.type
_entity_poly.pdbx_seq_one_letter_code
_entity_poly.pdbx_strand_id
1 'polypeptide(L)'
;MAGDFPGLEDAMRRTLEIAERCNVELELGNILLPRYPVPDGRDAFDYLVELCEKGLLKRYGKSTPELQERLRFELKTIKEMGFADYFLIVWDFVNFAKRSSIQVGPGRGSAAGSLAAYCLEITDVDPIRYELLFERFLNPGRKSLPDADIDFSVAGRERVINYVAEKYGRDRVAQIITFGTMMARAAVRDAGRVLEVPYGTVDKVAKLIPEGPKVYLDECLKPGQELKQAYDAD
;
A
#
# COMPACT_ATOMS: atom_id res chain seq x y z
N MET A 1 6.00 38.12 16.41
CA MET A 1 6.94 38.44 15.31
C MET A 1 7.20 39.94 15.18
N ALA A 2 6.30 40.78 14.64
CA ALA A 2 6.62 42.22 14.48
C ALA A 2 6.99 42.94 15.80
N GLY A 3 6.33 42.59 16.91
CA GLY A 3 6.67 43.11 18.24
C GLY A 3 8.00 42.60 18.82
N ASP A 4 8.54 41.49 18.30
CA ASP A 4 9.81 40.89 18.73
C ASP A 4 11.01 41.42 17.92
N PHE A 5 10.75 42.13 16.81
CA PHE A 5 11.77 42.68 15.90
C PHE A 5 11.57 44.20 15.66
N PRO A 6 11.61 45.04 16.70
CA PRO A 6 11.43 46.48 16.56
C PRO A 6 12.56 47.12 15.74
N GLY A 7 12.22 47.99 14.77
CA GLY A 7 13.19 48.68 13.91
C GLY A 7 13.78 47.83 12.79
N LEU A 8 13.28 46.61 12.60
CA LEU A 8 13.68 45.68 11.54
C LEU A 8 12.50 45.33 10.62
N GLU A 9 11.64 46.32 10.34
CA GLU A 9 10.45 46.17 9.49
C GLU A 9 10.83 45.67 8.09
N ASP A 10 11.97 46.12 7.58
CA ASP A 10 12.52 45.65 6.31
C ASP A 10 12.82 44.16 6.32
N ALA A 11 13.38 43.61 7.40
CA ALA A 11 13.66 42.18 7.51
C ALA A 11 12.37 41.35 7.45
N MET A 12 11.29 41.86 8.07
CA MET A 12 9.96 41.24 8.01
C MET A 12 9.33 41.34 6.62
N ARG A 13 9.47 42.47 5.93
CA ARG A 13 8.99 42.60 4.55
C ARG A 13 9.70 41.60 3.63
N ARG A 14 11.02 41.41 3.78
CA ARG A 14 11.79 40.46 2.96
C ARG A 14 11.33 39.01 3.10
N THR A 15 10.78 38.59 4.26
CA THR A 15 10.25 37.21 4.39
C THR A 15 9.04 36.98 3.50
N LEU A 16 8.18 38.00 3.33
CA LEU A 16 7.04 37.93 2.41
C LEU A 16 7.50 37.91 0.96
N GLU A 17 8.46 38.77 0.60
CA GLU A 17 9.03 38.78 -0.75
C GLU A 17 9.66 37.43 -1.14
N ILE A 18 10.31 36.73 -0.19
CA ILE A 18 10.83 35.37 -0.42
C ILE A 18 9.69 34.38 -0.58
N ALA A 19 8.69 34.41 0.30
CA ALA A 19 7.54 33.52 0.24
C ALA A 19 6.77 33.66 -1.09
N GLU A 20 6.57 34.88 -1.57
CA GLU A 20 5.91 35.18 -2.85
C GLU A 20 6.68 34.65 -4.06
N ARG A 21 8.02 34.54 -3.96
CA ARG A 21 8.87 33.99 -5.01
C ARG A 21 8.96 32.46 -4.98
N CYS A 22 8.63 31.84 -3.85
CA CYS A 22 8.69 30.38 -3.68
C CYS A 22 7.40 29.72 -4.15
N ASN A 23 7.29 29.46 -5.45
CA ASN A 23 6.19 28.72 -6.05
C ASN A 23 6.68 27.36 -6.53
N VAL A 24 6.33 26.30 -5.80
CA VAL A 24 6.64 24.90 -6.16
C VAL A 24 5.34 24.15 -6.36
N GLU A 25 5.14 23.62 -7.56
CA GLU A 25 4.02 22.75 -7.88
C GLU A 25 4.46 21.29 -7.78
N LEU A 26 3.74 20.51 -6.97
CA LEU A 26 3.90 19.07 -6.89
C LEU A 26 2.64 18.41 -7.46
N GLU A 27 2.77 17.78 -8.62
CA GLU A 27 1.68 17.01 -9.21
C GLU A 27 1.44 15.73 -8.39
N LEU A 28 0.34 15.71 -7.65
CA LEU A 28 -0.09 14.55 -6.86
C LEU A 28 -1.31 13.91 -7.52
N GLY A 29 -1.47 12.59 -7.32
CA GLY A 29 -2.62 11.83 -7.82
C GLY A 29 -2.49 11.31 -9.25
N ASN A 30 -1.44 11.69 -9.97
CA ASN A 30 -1.09 11.08 -11.25
C ASN A 30 -0.54 9.66 -11.01
N ILE A 31 -1.09 8.69 -11.74
CA ILE A 31 -0.60 7.31 -11.71
C ILE A 31 0.58 7.19 -12.69
N LEU A 32 1.78 6.97 -12.15
CA LEU A 32 3.00 6.77 -12.93
C LEU A 32 3.38 5.28 -12.89
N LEU A 33 2.94 4.53 -13.90
CA LEU A 33 3.27 3.11 -14.01
C LEU A 33 4.57 2.91 -14.79
N PRO A 34 5.48 2.04 -14.31
CA PRO A 34 6.60 1.59 -15.13
C PRO A 34 6.10 0.73 -16.29
N ARG A 35 6.87 0.71 -17.38
CA ARG A 35 6.60 -0.18 -18.52
C ARG A 35 7.23 -1.54 -18.27
N TYR A 36 6.52 -2.60 -18.63
CA TYR A 36 7.07 -3.95 -18.61
C TYR A 36 7.93 -4.19 -19.86
N PRO A 37 9.16 -4.74 -19.74
CA PRO A 37 9.99 -5.06 -20.89
C PRO A 37 9.50 -6.36 -21.56
N VAL A 38 8.47 -6.24 -22.41
CA VAL A 38 7.88 -7.36 -23.14
C VAL A 38 8.92 -8.00 -24.09
N PRO A 39 9.00 -9.34 -24.17
CA PRO A 39 9.88 -10.01 -25.14
C PRO A 39 9.57 -9.58 -26.57
N ASP A 40 10.64 -9.41 -27.37
CA ASP A 40 10.58 -9.08 -28.80
C ASP A 40 9.88 -7.75 -29.14
N GLY A 41 9.70 -6.87 -28.15
CA GLY A 41 9.06 -5.57 -28.35
C GLY A 41 7.56 -5.67 -28.67
N ARG A 42 6.91 -6.78 -28.32
CA ARG A 42 5.47 -6.98 -28.50
C ARG A 42 4.66 -6.02 -27.63
N ASP A 43 3.40 -5.82 -28.01
CA ASP A 43 2.45 -5.06 -27.19
C ASP A 43 2.20 -5.75 -25.84
N ALA A 44 2.19 -4.96 -24.77
CA ALA A 44 2.01 -5.46 -23.40
C ALA A 44 0.65 -6.12 -23.19
N PHE A 45 -0.40 -5.59 -23.82
CA PHE A 45 -1.73 -6.18 -23.70
C PHE A 45 -1.78 -7.52 -24.43
N ASP A 46 -1.25 -7.62 -25.65
CA ASP A 46 -1.24 -8.89 -26.39
C ASP A 46 -0.45 -9.99 -25.64
N TYR A 47 0.67 -9.61 -25.01
CA TYR A 47 1.44 -10.54 -24.18
C TYR A 47 0.68 -10.96 -22.92
N LEU A 48 -0.04 -10.04 -22.28
CA LEU A 48 -0.91 -10.34 -21.15
C LEU A 48 -2.03 -11.32 -21.55
N VAL A 49 -2.67 -11.14 -22.71
CA VAL A 49 -3.70 -12.07 -23.21
C VAL A 49 -3.13 -13.47 -23.36
N GLU A 50 -1.96 -13.62 -24.01
CA GLU A 50 -1.31 -14.91 -24.22
C GLU A 50 -1.03 -15.64 -22.89
N LEU A 51 -0.52 -14.92 -21.89
CA LEU A 51 -0.25 -15.48 -20.56
C LEU A 51 -1.52 -15.91 -19.84
N CYS A 52 -2.58 -15.08 -19.90
CA CYS A 52 -3.86 -15.39 -19.31
C CYS A 52 -4.52 -16.62 -19.94
N GLU A 53 -4.50 -16.76 -21.27
CA GLU A 53 -5.06 -17.93 -21.97
C GLU A 53 -4.32 -19.23 -21.60
N LYS A 54 -2.98 -19.18 -21.55
CA LYS A 54 -2.16 -20.31 -21.08
C LYS A 54 -2.46 -20.66 -19.62
N GLY A 55 -2.59 -19.63 -18.78
CA GLY A 55 -2.94 -19.77 -17.36
C GLY A 55 -4.32 -20.39 -17.15
N LEU A 56 -5.30 -20.00 -17.95
CA LEU A 56 -6.66 -20.55 -17.91
C LEU A 56 -6.67 -22.05 -18.18
N LEU A 57 -5.97 -22.48 -19.24
CA LEU A 57 -5.82 -23.90 -19.56
C LEU A 57 -5.06 -24.65 -18.46
N LYS A 58 -4.02 -24.06 -17.88
CA LYS A 58 -3.26 -24.66 -16.78
C LYS A 58 -4.12 -24.88 -15.53
N ARG A 59 -4.96 -23.90 -15.16
CA ARG A 59 -5.77 -23.93 -13.92
C ARG A 59 -7.01 -24.81 -14.05
N TYR A 60 -7.70 -24.79 -15.19
CA TYR A 60 -8.98 -25.48 -15.37
C TYR A 60 -8.91 -26.73 -16.26
N GLY A 61 -7.81 -26.95 -16.97
CA GLY A 61 -7.62 -28.07 -17.92
C GLY A 61 -8.46 -27.97 -19.20
N LYS A 62 -9.53 -27.17 -19.19
CA LYS A 62 -10.38 -26.89 -20.34
C LYS A 62 -10.86 -25.44 -20.31
N SER A 63 -11.13 -24.89 -21.48
CA SER A 63 -11.68 -23.56 -21.66
C SER A 63 -13.18 -23.66 -21.95
N THR A 64 -14.03 -23.31 -20.98
CA THR A 64 -15.49 -23.27 -21.18
C THR A 64 -15.94 -21.87 -21.69
N PRO A 65 -17.12 -21.76 -22.31
CA PRO A 65 -17.65 -20.46 -22.75
C PRO A 65 -17.75 -19.43 -21.63
N GLU A 66 -18.14 -19.85 -20.43
CA GLU A 66 -18.31 -18.97 -19.26
C GLU A 66 -16.96 -18.41 -18.78
N LEU A 67 -15.93 -19.27 -18.75
CA LEU A 67 -14.56 -18.85 -18.40
C LEU A 67 -13.99 -17.86 -19.42
N GLN A 68 -14.22 -18.12 -20.71
CA GLN A 68 -13.78 -17.25 -21.79
C GLN A 68 -14.51 -15.91 -21.79
N GLU A 69 -15.81 -15.90 -21.50
CA GLU A 69 -16.58 -14.68 -21.37
C GLU A 69 -16.08 -13.82 -20.21
N ARG A 70 -15.88 -14.42 -19.03
CA ARG A 70 -15.32 -13.71 -17.88
C ARG A 70 -13.93 -13.18 -18.17
N LEU A 71 -13.02 -13.99 -18.72
CA LEU A 71 -11.66 -13.57 -19.01
C LEU A 71 -11.61 -12.44 -20.04
N ARG A 72 -12.42 -12.50 -21.10
CA ARG A 72 -12.51 -11.44 -22.11
C ARG A 72 -13.04 -10.13 -21.53
N PHE A 73 -14.03 -10.19 -20.64
CA PHE A 73 -14.54 -9.01 -19.95
C PHE A 73 -13.46 -8.34 -19.08
N GLU A 74 -12.72 -9.13 -18.30
CA GLU A 74 -11.63 -8.62 -17.46
C GLU A 74 -10.49 -8.02 -18.31
N LEU A 75 -10.02 -8.74 -19.34
CA LEU A 75 -8.97 -8.28 -20.23
C LEU A 75 -9.36 -6.97 -20.95
N LYS A 76 -10.61 -6.88 -21.44
CA LYS A 76 -11.12 -5.64 -22.05
C LYS A 76 -11.03 -4.47 -21.07
N THR A 77 -11.47 -4.66 -19.83
CA THR A 77 -11.41 -3.63 -18.79
C THR A 77 -9.97 -3.22 -18.48
N ILE A 78 -9.06 -4.18 -18.35
CA ILE A 78 -7.63 -3.93 -18.10
C ILE A 78 -7.02 -3.10 -19.24
N LYS A 79 -7.39 -3.39 -20.49
CA LYS A 79 -6.94 -2.63 -21.68
C LYS A 79 -7.45 -1.19 -21.64
N GLU A 80 -8.75 -1.00 -21.45
CA GLU A 80 -9.39 0.32 -21.44
C GLU A 80 -8.87 1.23 -20.32
N MET A 81 -8.48 0.63 -19.20
CA MET A 81 -7.91 1.36 -18.06
C MET A 81 -6.39 1.55 -18.15
N GLY A 82 -5.70 0.89 -19.07
CA GLY A 82 -4.25 1.02 -19.27
C GLY A 82 -3.41 0.30 -18.20
N PHE A 83 -3.92 -0.81 -17.64
CA PHE A 83 -3.25 -1.55 -16.56
C PHE A 83 -2.53 -2.83 -17.03
N ALA A 84 -2.31 -3.00 -18.34
CA ALA A 84 -1.62 -4.19 -18.86
C ALA A 84 -0.21 -4.34 -18.26
N ASP A 85 0.60 -3.27 -18.28
CA ASP A 85 1.94 -3.27 -17.69
C ASP A 85 1.92 -3.58 -16.19
N TYR A 86 0.94 -3.05 -15.46
CA TYR A 86 0.78 -3.33 -14.03
C TYR A 86 0.60 -4.84 -13.77
N PHE A 87 -0.32 -5.49 -14.50
CA PHE A 87 -0.52 -6.94 -14.37
C PHE A 87 0.73 -7.73 -14.73
N LEU A 88 1.47 -7.33 -15.77
CA LEU A 88 2.71 -7.97 -16.17
C LEU A 88 3.81 -7.82 -15.13
N ILE A 89 4.01 -6.62 -14.56
CA ILE A 89 4.98 -6.37 -13.50
C ILE A 89 4.66 -7.24 -12.28
N VAL A 90 3.39 -7.26 -11.89
CA VAL A 90 2.92 -8.06 -10.75
C VAL A 90 3.11 -9.55 -10.98
N TRP A 91 2.66 -10.06 -12.13
CA TRP A 91 2.88 -11.44 -12.55
C TRP A 91 4.36 -11.81 -12.50
N ASP A 92 5.23 -10.93 -12.99
CA ASP A 92 6.63 -11.20 -13.18
C ASP A 92 7.38 -11.46 -11.87
N PHE A 93 7.23 -10.60 -10.86
CA PHE A 93 7.89 -10.81 -9.58
C PHE A 93 7.25 -11.95 -8.78
N VAL A 94 5.95 -12.21 -8.95
CA VAL A 94 5.29 -13.39 -8.34
C VAL A 94 5.79 -14.68 -8.96
N ASN A 95 5.87 -14.74 -10.29
CA ASN A 95 6.39 -15.87 -11.03
C ASN A 95 7.88 -16.10 -10.70
N PHE A 96 8.68 -15.05 -10.57
CA PHE A 96 10.06 -15.14 -10.08
C PHE A 96 10.13 -15.72 -8.67
N ALA A 97 9.30 -15.23 -7.74
CA ALA A 97 9.26 -15.72 -6.37
C ALA A 97 8.91 -17.21 -6.32
N LYS A 98 7.84 -17.62 -7.02
CA LYS A 98 7.42 -19.03 -7.11
C LYS A 98 8.52 -19.93 -7.70
N ARG A 99 9.17 -19.53 -8.80
CA ARG A 99 10.30 -20.28 -9.40
C ARG A 99 11.53 -20.34 -8.50
N SER A 100 11.73 -19.33 -7.66
CA SER A 100 12.83 -19.23 -6.71
C SER A 100 12.54 -19.92 -5.36
N SER A 101 11.46 -20.67 -5.27
CA SER A 101 10.97 -21.34 -4.05
C SER A 101 10.70 -20.37 -2.89
N ILE A 102 10.34 -19.12 -3.20
CA ILE A 102 9.91 -18.11 -2.24
C ILE A 102 8.40 -18.21 -2.13
N GLN A 103 7.91 -18.47 -0.91
CA GLN A 103 6.49 -18.53 -0.64
C GLN A 103 5.86 -17.15 -0.86
N VAL A 104 4.80 -17.15 -1.65
CA VAL A 104 3.92 -16.00 -1.90
C VAL A 104 2.59 -16.30 -1.21
N GLY A 105 2.01 -15.30 -0.55
CA GLY A 105 0.67 -15.43 0.02
C GLY A 105 -0.36 -15.78 -1.06
N PRO A 106 -1.52 -16.34 -0.70
CA PRO A 106 -2.55 -16.77 -1.66
C PRO A 106 -3.20 -15.62 -2.47
N GLY A 107 -2.76 -14.38 -2.25
CA GLY A 107 -3.43 -13.15 -2.64
C GLY A 107 -4.49 -12.77 -1.61
N ARG A 108 -4.51 -11.49 -1.20
CA ARG A 108 -5.54 -10.94 -0.33
C ARG A 108 -6.19 -9.72 -0.99
N GLY A 109 -7.19 -9.15 -0.32
CA GLY A 109 -7.85 -7.96 -0.82
C GLY A 109 -8.76 -8.23 -2.01
N SER A 110 -8.94 -7.24 -2.87
CA SER A 110 -9.86 -7.34 -4.00
C SER A 110 -9.30 -8.12 -5.19
N ALA A 111 -7.98 -8.27 -5.29
CA ALA A 111 -7.32 -9.00 -6.39
C ALA A 111 -7.79 -10.44 -6.56
N ALA A 112 -8.23 -11.10 -5.48
CA ALA A 112 -8.80 -12.44 -5.52
C ALA A 112 -10.06 -12.55 -6.40
N GLY A 113 -10.74 -11.44 -6.70
CA GLY A 113 -11.90 -11.40 -7.60
C GLY A 113 -11.57 -11.45 -9.10
N SER A 114 -10.29 -11.39 -9.48
CA SER A 114 -9.87 -11.41 -10.89
C SER A 114 -9.49 -12.80 -11.37
N LEU A 115 -10.19 -13.27 -12.40
CA LEU A 115 -9.82 -14.47 -13.15
C LEU A 115 -8.48 -14.29 -13.86
N ALA A 116 -8.18 -13.09 -14.38
CA ALA A 116 -6.88 -12.79 -14.97
C ALA A 116 -5.74 -12.96 -13.93
N ALA A 117 -5.92 -12.42 -12.72
CA ALA A 117 -4.94 -12.58 -11.64
C ALA A 117 -4.76 -14.07 -11.23
N TYR A 118 -5.85 -14.84 -11.19
CA TYR A 118 -5.80 -16.28 -10.91
C TYR A 118 -5.09 -17.08 -12.00
N CYS A 119 -5.33 -16.75 -13.27
CA CYS A 119 -4.66 -17.37 -14.44
C CYS A 119 -3.15 -17.08 -14.44
N LEU A 120 -2.76 -15.87 -14.06
CA LEU A 120 -1.36 -15.45 -13.92
C LEU A 120 -0.70 -16.00 -12.64
N GLU A 121 -1.42 -16.73 -11.81
CA GLU A 121 -0.94 -17.23 -10.52
C GLU A 121 -0.51 -16.11 -9.55
N ILE A 122 -1.02 -14.90 -9.75
CA ILE A 122 -0.91 -13.77 -8.81
C ILE A 122 -1.72 -14.09 -7.56
N THR A 123 -2.92 -14.66 -7.74
CA THR A 123 -3.76 -15.21 -6.68
C THR A 123 -3.89 -16.72 -6.85
N ASP A 124 -4.15 -17.40 -5.73
CA ASP A 124 -4.38 -18.84 -5.69
C ASP A 124 -5.83 -19.19 -5.27
N VAL A 125 -6.72 -18.19 -5.24
CA VAL A 125 -8.17 -18.34 -4.97
C VAL A 125 -8.94 -18.31 -6.30
N ASP A 126 -9.77 -19.32 -6.55
CA ASP A 126 -10.60 -19.43 -7.75
C ASP A 126 -11.83 -18.49 -7.66
N PRO A 127 -11.88 -17.40 -8.44
CA PRO A 127 -12.97 -16.43 -8.35
C PRO A 127 -14.30 -16.97 -8.88
N ILE A 128 -14.27 -17.96 -9.77
CA ILE A 128 -15.49 -18.54 -10.35
C ILE A 128 -16.15 -19.47 -9.33
N ARG A 129 -15.34 -20.31 -8.68
CA ARG A 129 -15.83 -21.24 -7.65
C ARG A 129 -16.48 -20.53 -6.46
N TYR A 130 -15.95 -19.37 -6.09
CA TYR A 130 -16.41 -18.59 -4.93
C TYR A 130 -17.25 -17.37 -5.31
N GLU A 131 -17.65 -17.24 -6.57
CA GLU A 131 -18.50 -16.15 -7.07
C GLU A 131 -17.94 -14.75 -6.74
N LEU A 132 -16.61 -14.60 -6.80
CA LEU A 132 -15.94 -13.35 -6.50
C LEU A 132 -16.08 -12.37 -7.66
N LEU A 133 -16.30 -11.09 -7.32
CA LEU A 133 -16.58 -10.03 -8.29
C LEU A 133 -15.28 -9.32 -8.71
N PHE A 134 -15.07 -9.21 -10.02
CA PHE A 134 -13.91 -8.50 -10.59
C PHE A 134 -14.00 -6.99 -10.37
N GLU A 135 -15.20 -6.43 -10.42
CA GLU A 135 -15.47 -5.00 -10.33
C GLU A 135 -15.11 -4.42 -8.96
N ARG A 136 -14.99 -5.28 -7.93
CA ARG A 136 -14.45 -4.89 -6.63
C ARG A 136 -12.94 -4.66 -6.68
N PHE A 137 -12.24 -5.35 -7.58
CA PHE A 137 -10.82 -5.13 -7.84
C PHE A 137 -10.60 -3.96 -8.77
N LEU A 138 -11.26 -4.00 -9.93
CA LEU A 138 -11.06 -3.04 -10.98
C LEU A 138 -12.41 -2.61 -11.55
N ASN A 139 -12.81 -1.38 -11.23
CA ASN A 139 -14.09 -0.83 -11.65
C ASN A 139 -13.92 0.11 -12.85
N PRO A 140 -14.53 -0.17 -14.01
CA PRO A 140 -14.47 0.73 -15.18
C PRO A 140 -14.97 2.16 -14.90
N GLY A 141 -15.95 2.30 -13.98
CA GLY A 141 -16.52 3.58 -13.59
C GLY A 141 -15.65 4.41 -12.64
N ARG A 142 -14.54 3.84 -12.13
CA ARG A 142 -13.58 4.54 -11.26
C ARG A 142 -12.15 4.19 -11.64
N LYS A 143 -11.45 5.12 -12.30
CA LYS A 143 -10.00 5.02 -12.52
C LYS A 143 -9.25 5.21 -11.20
N SER A 144 -9.09 4.13 -10.44
CA SER A 144 -8.17 4.03 -9.30
C SER A 144 -7.12 2.97 -9.59
N LEU A 145 -5.92 3.14 -9.01
CA LEU A 145 -4.87 2.14 -9.09
C LEU A 145 -5.37 0.83 -8.44
N PRO A 146 -5.34 -0.32 -9.13
CA PRO A 146 -5.63 -1.60 -8.52
C PRO A 146 -4.54 -1.94 -7.49
N ASP A 147 -4.93 -2.38 -6.29
CA ASP A 147 -3.99 -2.85 -5.27
C ASP A 147 -4.04 -4.38 -5.21
N ALA A 148 -2.95 -5.03 -5.62
CA ALA A 148 -2.84 -6.49 -5.61
C ALA A 148 -2.46 -7.07 -4.25
N ASP A 149 -1.97 -6.24 -3.31
CA ASP A 149 -1.71 -6.62 -1.92
C ASP A 149 -0.94 -7.95 -1.78
N ILE A 150 0.30 -7.99 -2.27
CA ILE A 150 1.08 -9.24 -2.36
C ILE A 150 2.07 -9.37 -1.22
N ASP A 151 1.98 -10.49 -0.52
CA ASP A 151 2.89 -10.86 0.55
C ASP A 151 3.94 -11.87 0.09
N PHE A 152 5.17 -11.64 0.54
CA PHE A 152 6.27 -12.60 0.41
C PHE A 152 6.74 -13.04 1.79
N SER A 153 7.21 -14.28 1.89
CA SER A 153 7.93 -14.74 3.08
C SER A 153 9.13 -13.84 3.38
N VAL A 154 9.32 -13.51 4.66
CA VAL A 154 10.40 -12.63 5.15
C VAL A 154 11.77 -13.11 4.67
N ALA A 155 12.02 -14.43 4.69
CA ALA A 155 13.28 -15.03 4.27
C ALA A 155 13.59 -14.86 2.78
N GLY A 156 12.58 -14.67 1.93
CA GLY A 156 12.73 -14.51 0.48
C GLY A 156 12.59 -13.07 -0.01
N ARG A 157 12.13 -12.14 0.85
CA ARG A 157 11.82 -10.75 0.48
C ARG A 157 12.98 -10.03 -0.19
N GLU A 158 14.19 -10.17 0.35
CA GLU A 158 15.38 -9.47 -0.18
C GLU A 158 15.74 -9.92 -1.59
N ARG A 159 15.59 -11.22 -1.90
CA ARG A 159 15.82 -11.75 -3.26
C ARG A 159 14.82 -11.18 -4.27
N VAL A 160 13.56 -10.99 -3.87
CA VAL A 160 12.54 -10.36 -4.72
C VAL A 160 12.87 -8.89 -4.94
N ILE A 161 13.28 -8.16 -3.89
CA ILE A 161 13.70 -6.76 -4.01
C ILE A 161 14.88 -6.63 -4.98
N ASN A 162 15.90 -7.47 -4.84
CA ASN A 162 17.07 -7.45 -5.71
C ASN A 162 16.69 -7.77 -7.16
N TYR A 163 15.82 -8.74 -7.39
CA TYR A 163 15.30 -9.06 -8.73
C TYR A 163 14.58 -7.86 -9.37
N VAL A 164 13.67 -7.21 -8.63
CA VAL A 164 12.93 -6.04 -9.11
C VAL A 164 13.90 -4.88 -9.38
N ALA A 165 14.87 -4.65 -8.50
CA ALA A 165 15.87 -3.60 -8.67
C ALA A 165 16.81 -3.85 -9.88
N GLU A 166 17.21 -5.10 -10.12
CA GLU A 166 18.02 -5.45 -11.29
C GLU A 166 17.24 -5.33 -12.60
N LYS A 167 15.95 -5.71 -12.59
CA LYS A 167 15.11 -5.69 -13.79
C LYS A 167 14.62 -4.29 -14.16
N TYR A 168 14.19 -3.50 -13.18
CA TYR A 168 13.56 -2.19 -13.42
C TYR A 168 14.50 -1.01 -13.17
N GLY A 169 15.73 -1.25 -12.70
CA GLY A 169 16.74 -0.24 -12.41
C GLY A 169 16.85 0.05 -10.92
N ARG A 170 18.07 -0.03 -10.37
CA ARG A 170 18.34 0.19 -8.94
C ARG A 170 18.06 1.63 -8.49
N ASP A 171 18.10 2.58 -9.42
CA ASP A 171 17.76 3.99 -9.24
C ASP A 171 16.24 4.27 -9.26
N ARG A 172 15.43 3.28 -9.63
CA ARG A 172 13.96 3.39 -9.79
C ARG A 172 13.17 2.54 -8.81
N VAL A 173 13.86 1.87 -7.90
CA VAL A 173 13.27 0.98 -6.88
C VAL A 173 13.72 1.45 -5.51
N ALA A 174 12.76 1.72 -4.63
CA ALA A 174 13.01 2.17 -3.26
C ALA A 174 12.05 1.48 -2.29
N GLN A 175 12.46 1.40 -1.02
CA GLN A 175 11.56 0.99 0.06
C GLN A 175 10.77 2.18 0.58
N ILE A 176 9.56 1.93 1.04
CA ILE A 176 8.70 2.93 1.65
C ILE A 176 9.02 3.02 3.15
N ILE A 177 9.18 4.24 3.65
CA ILE A 177 9.46 4.49 5.07
C ILE A 177 8.20 4.30 5.93
N THR A 178 8.40 3.86 7.17
CA THR A 178 7.38 3.87 8.22
C THR A 178 7.81 4.81 9.34
N PHE A 179 6.95 5.74 9.73
CA PHE A 179 7.21 6.63 10.86
C PHE A 179 6.69 6.02 12.16
N GLY A 180 7.56 5.87 13.15
CA GLY A 180 7.16 5.60 14.52
C GLY A 180 6.62 6.88 15.15
N THR A 181 5.38 6.85 15.64
CA THR A 181 4.78 7.96 16.40
C THR A 181 4.66 7.58 17.87
N MET A 182 4.61 8.59 18.75
CA MET A 182 4.37 8.36 20.17
C MET A 182 2.91 7.97 20.41
N MET A 183 2.65 6.67 20.53
CA MET A 183 1.34 6.15 20.94
C MET A 183 1.01 6.58 22.37
N ALA A 184 -0.28 6.70 22.72
CA ALA A 184 -0.75 7.25 24.01
C ALA A 184 0.01 6.72 25.23
N ARG A 185 0.21 5.40 25.35
CA ARG A 185 0.98 4.79 26.44
C ARG A 185 2.46 5.18 26.44
N ALA A 186 3.09 5.19 25.27
CA ALA A 186 4.49 5.57 25.12
C ALA A 186 4.67 7.05 25.45
N ALA A 187 3.77 7.91 24.97
CA ALA A 187 3.76 9.34 25.27
C ALA A 187 3.69 9.61 26.79
N VAL A 188 2.82 8.91 27.53
CA VAL A 188 2.73 9.06 28.99
C VAL A 188 4.00 8.58 29.69
N ARG A 189 4.56 7.44 29.27
CA ARG A 189 5.82 6.93 29.81
C ARG A 189 6.99 7.87 29.56
N ASP A 190 7.07 8.42 28.36
CA ASP A 190 8.13 9.33 27.95
C ASP A 190 8.02 10.68 28.66
N ALA A 191 6.81 11.25 28.76
CA ALA A 191 6.57 12.47 29.53
C ALA A 191 6.90 12.29 31.01
N GLY A 192 6.44 11.20 31.63
CA GLY A 192 6.72 10.91 33.03
C GLY A 192 8.22 10.75 33.32
N ARG A 193 8.97 10.14 32.38
CA ARG A 193 10.44 10.05 32.46
C ARG A 193 11.11 11.42 32.37
N VAL A 194 10.66 12.31 31.49
CA VAL A 194 11.19 13.68 31.37
C VAL A 194 10.90 14.50 32.61
N LEU A 195 9.75 14.28 33.25
CA LEU A 195 9.36 14.91 34.52
C LEU A 195 9.98 14.23 35.76
N GLU A 196 10.90 13.27 35.57
CA GLU A 196 11.58 12.52 36.63
C GLU A 196 10.63 11.80 37.61
N VAL A 197 9.44 11.44 37.15
CA VAL A 197 8.48 10.67 37.94
C VAL A 197 8.94 9.19 37.99
N PRO A 198 8.92 8.54 39.17
CA PRO A 198 9.31 7.13 39.28
C PRO A 198 8.54 6.23 38.30
N TYR A 199 9.26 5.34 37.61
CA TYR A 199 8.69 4.47 36.57
C TYR A 199 7.45 3.70 37.04
N GLY A 200 7.45 3.21 38.29
CA GLY A 200 6.33 2.46 38.85
C GLY A 200 5.03 3.29 38.95
N THR A 201 5.13 4.60 39.17
CA THR A 201 3.98 5.50 39.18
C THR A 201 3.48 5.74 37.75
N VAL A 202 4.39 6.04 36.83
CA VAL A 202 4.05 6.30 35.42
C VAL A 202 3.47 5.07 34.74
N ASP A 203 3.99 3.88 35.02
CA ASP A 203 3.50 2.62 34.44
C ASP A 203 2.09 2.28 34.92
N LYS A 204 1.72 2.63 36.17
CA LYS A 204 0.34 2.48 36.65
C LYS A 204 -0.62 3.33 35.82
N VAL A 205 -0.30 4.60 35.59
CA VAL A 205 -1.12 5.51 34.78
C VAL A 205 -1.17 5.03 33.32
N ALA A 206 -0.04 4.64 32.75
CA ALA A 206 0.02 4.15 31.37
C ALA A 206 -0.82 2.87 31.16
N LYS A 207 -0.93 2.00 32.16
CA LYS A 207 -1.75 0.78 32.08
C LYS A 207 -3.26 1.04 32.06
N LEU A 208 -3.72 2.19 32.56
CA LEU A 208 -5.13 2.62 32.47
C LEU A 208 -5.55 2.98 31.05
N ILE A 209 -4.59 3.22 30.15
CA ILE A 209 -4.85 3.45 28.73
C ILE A 209 -5.05 2.08 28.07
N PRO A 210 -6.15 1.85 27.31
CA PRO A 210 -6.37 0.60 26.60
C PRO A 210 -5.26 0.24 25.61
N GLU A 211 -5.06 -1.05 25.34
CA GLU A 211 -4.21 -1.53 24.25
C GLU A 211 -5.00 -1.59 22.95
N GLY A 212 -4.40 -1.16 21.85
CA GLY A 212 -4.99 -1.30 20.53
C GLY A 212 -4.52 -0.24 19.54
N PRO A 213 -4.85 -0.43 18.25
CA PRO A 213 -4.66 0.61 17.26
C PRO A 213 -5.59 1.79 17.54
N LYS A 214 -5.15 3.01 17.20
CA LYS A 214 -5.96 4.24 17.26
C LYS A 214 -6.51 4.58 18.65
N VAL A 215 -5.75 4.29 19.72
CA VAL A 215 -6.09 4.75 21.08
C VAL A 215 -5.47 6.13 21.31
N TYR A 216 -6.32 7.13 21.58
CA TYR A 216 -5.91 8.51 21.82
C TYR A 216 -6.18 8.93 23.27
N LEU A 217 -5.34 9.83 23.80
CA LEU A 217 -5.42 10.27 25.20
C LEU A 217 -6.71 11.06 25.50
N ASP A 218 -7.17 11.88 24.57
CA ASP A 218 -8.41 12.64 24.68
C ASP A 218 -9.63 11.73 24.82
N GLU A 219 -9.65 10.59 24.14
CA GLU A 219 -10.69 9.57 24.31
C GLU A 219 -10.62 8.89 25.67
N CYS A 220 -9.41 8.59 26.14
CA CYS A 220 -9.19 7.99 27.46
C CYS A 220 -9.53 8.94 28.62
N LEU A 221 -9.60 10.25 28.36
CA LEU A 221 -9.96 11.28 29.34
C LEU A 221 -11.45 11.68 29.30
N LYS A 222 -12.28 10.99 28.50
CA LYS A 222 -13.74 11.20 28.50
C LYS A 222 -14.39 10.68 29.79
N PRO A 223 -15.56 11.21 30.19
CA PRO A 223 -16.29 10.73 31.37
C PRO A 223 -16.57 9.22 31.30
N GLY A 224 -16.38 8.53 32.43
CA GLY A 224 -16.60 7.08 32.55
C GLY A 224 -15.40 6.19 32.22
N GLN A 225 -14.29 6.76 31.73
CA GLN A 225 -13.05 6.01 31.49
C GLN A 225 -12.19 5.92 32.75
N GLU A 226 -11.44 4.82 32.90
CA GLU A 226 -10.59 4.57 34.08
C GLU A 226 -9.50 5.65 34.25
N LEU A 227 -8.86 6.07 33.15
CA LEU A 227 -7.85 7.11 33.19
C LEU A 227 -8.42 8.46 33.67
N LYS A 228 -9.65 8.80 33.25
CA LYS A 228 -10.32 10.03 33.71
C LYS A 228 -10.65 9.98 35.20
N GLN A 229 -11.12 8.84 35.70
CA GLN A 229 -11.40 8.67 37.13
C GLN A 229 -10.13 8.83 37.97
N ALA A 230 -9.01 8.24 37.53
CA ALA A 230 -7.72 8.41 38.20
C ALA A 230 -7.22 9.85 38.16
N TYR A 231 -7.43 10.57 37.04
CA TYR A 231 -7.08 11.98 36.91
C TYR A 231 -7.90 12.91 37.81
N ASP A 232 -9.19 12.61 38.01
CA ASP A 232 -10.10 13.44 38.81
C ASP A 232 -10.04 13.14 40.33
N ALA A 233 -9.45 12.00 40.70
CA ALA A 233 -9.34 11.55 42.08
C ALA A 233 -8.07 12.04 42.81
N ASP A 234 -7.11 12.58 42.06
CA ASP A 234 -5.89 13.27 42.53
C ASP A 234 -6.05 14.80 42.41
#